data_AF-A0A917ZAN1-F1
#
_entry.id   AF-A0A917ZAN1-F1
#
_cell.length_a   1.000
_cell.length_b   1.000
_cell.length_c   1.000
_cell.angle_alpha   90.00
_cell.angle_beta   90.00
_cell.angle_gamma   90.00
#
_symmetry.space_group_name_H-M   'P 1'
#
loop_
_entity.id
_entity.type
_entity.pdbx_description
1 polymer ?
#
loop_
_entity_poly.entity_id
_entity_poly.type
_entity_poly.pdbx_seq_one_letter_code
_entity_poly.pdbx_strand_id
1 'polypeptide(L)'
;MDKGMIRELDPLDPGLRRKAERMIAVLQRHPAKATRLGGKKLRGYRKLVRFKINCGYRMVVSIEQLTVGPYLCMAHDTFDRRYG
;
A
#
# COMPACT_ATOMS: atom_id res chain seq x y z
N MET A 1 -20.24 -1.16 3.88
CA MET A 1 -19.03 -1.92 3.43
C MET A 1 -17.96 -0.90 3.10
N ASP A 2 -17.04 -0.68 4.02
CA ASP A 2 -15.95 0.30 3.90
C ASP A 2 -14.89 -0.18 2.89
N LYS A 3 -15.17 0.05 1.61
CA LYS A 3 -14.22 -0.22 0.52
C LYS A 3 -13.08 0.79 0.57
N GLY A 4 -11.84 0.32 0.68
CA GLY A 4 -10.65 1.15 0.46
C GLY A 4 -10.04 1.81 1.68
N MET A 5 -10.30 1.30 2.88
CA MET A 5 -9.79 1.91 4.11
C MET A 5 -8.26 1.97 4.12
N ILE A 6 -7.70 3.18 4.05
CA ILE A 6 -6.31 3.44 4.40
C ILE A 6 -6.19 3.21 5.91
N ARG A 7 -5.25 2.35 6.28
CA ARG A 7 -4.87 2.17 7.68
C ARG A 7 -3.47 2.72 7.86
N GLU A 8 -3.39 3.88 8.49
CA GLU A 8 -2.14 4.52 8.87
C GLU A 8 -1.59 3.83 10.11
N LEU A 9 -0.38 3.29 10.01
CA LEU A 9 0.37 2.76 11.15
C LEU A 9 1.36 3.77 11.70
N ASP A 10 1.76 4.71 10.86
CA ASP A 10 2.51 5.91 11.21
C ASP A 10 1.77 7.12 10.59
N PRO A 11 1.85 8.32 11.19
CA PRO A 11 1.15 9.49 10.68
C PRO A 11 1.52 9.81 9.23
N LEU A 12 0.52 10.01 8.37
CA LEU A 12 0.74 10.53 7.03
C LEU A 12 0.47 12.03 7.00
N ASP A 13 1.41 12.80 6.45
CA ASP A 13 1.08 14.18 6.09
C ASP A 13 0.00 14.22 4.98
N PRO A 14 -0.74 15.34 4.84
CA PRO A 14 -1.81 15.43 3.86
C PRO A 14 -1.36 15.20 2.41
N GLY A 15 -0.13 15.55 2.05
CA GLY A 15 0.42 15.34 0.72
C GLY A 15 0.66 13.86 0.41
N LEU A 16 1.22 13.13 1.37
CA LEU A 16 1.43 11.69 1.28
C LEU A 16 0.13 10.92 1.30
N ARG A 17 -0.83 11.31 2.14
CA ARG A 17 -2.17 10.71 2.15
C ARG A 17 -2.84 10.85 0.78
N ARG A 18 -2.87 12.05 0.20
CA ARG A 18 -3.42 12.29 -1.16
C ARG A 18 -2.70 11.47 -2.23
N LYS A 19 -1.39 11.19 -2.05
CA LYS A 19 -0.65 10.32 -2.98
C LYS A 19 -1.07 8.85 -2.82
N ALA A 20 -1.20 8.36 -1.59
CA ALA A 20 -1.67 7.02 -1.31
C ALA A 20 -3.09 6.79 -1.85
N GLU A 21 -4.01 7.74 -1.60
CA GLU A 21 -5.38 7.71 -2.13
C GLU A 21 -5.42 7.61 -3.66
N ARG A 22 -4.59 8.39 -4.38
CA ARG A 22 -4.49 8.31 -5.84
C ARG A 22 -4.01 6.93 -6.31
N MET A 23 -3.01 6.36 -5.64
CA MET A 23 -2.53 5.01 -5.95
C MET A 23 -3.62 3.97 -5.70
N ILE A 24 -4.33 4.07 -4.57
CA ILE A 24 -5.43 3.19 -4.19
C ILE A 24 -6.56 3.26 -5.21
N ALA A 25 -6.99 4.46 -5.62
CA ALA A 25 -8.03 4.62 -6.62
C ALA A 25 -7.68 3.92 -7.95
N VAL A 26 -6.41 3.95 -8.36
CA VAL A 26 -5.95 3.21 -9.54
C VAL A 26 -5.99 1.70 -9.31
N LEU A 27 -5.52 1.22 -8.15
CA LEU A 27 -5.54 -0.21 -7.80
C LEU A 27 -6.97 -0.76 -7.72
N GLN A 28 -7.90 0.04 -7.20
CA GLN A 28 -9.30 -0.33 -7.08
C GLN A 28 -10.01 -0.47 -8.42
N ARG A 29 -9.74 0.45 -9.34
CA ARG A 29 -10.31 0.40 -10.69
C ARG A 29 -9.59 -0.60 -11.60
N HIS A 30 -8.29 -0.78 -11.39
CA HIS A 30 -7.42 -1.55 -12.29
C HIS A 30 -6.37 -2.33 -11.51
N PRO A 31 -6.74 -3.41 -10.79
CA PRO A 31 -5.80 -4.18 -9.97
C PRO A 31 -4.65 -4.79 -10.79
N ALA A 32 -4.89 -5.08 -12.08
CA ALA A 32 -3.86 -5.52 -13.02
C ALA A 32 -2.72 -4.50 -13.23
N LYS A 33 -2.94 -3.21 -12.91
CA LYS A 33 -1.89 -2.16 -12.97
C LYS A 33 -0.98 -2.15 -11.75
N ALA A 34 -1.16 -3.04 -10.77
CA ALA A 34 -0.32 -3.10 -9.57
C ALA A 34 1.18 -3.16 -9.89
N THR A 35 1.59 -4.02 -10.83
CA THR A 35 3.00 -4.11 -11.24
C THR A 35 3.49 -2.80 -11.89
N ARG A 36 2.65 -2.14 -12.71
CA ARG A 36 2.98 -0.85 -13.35
C ARG A 36 3.13 0.28 -12.34
N LEU A 37 2.41 0.22 -11.21
CA LEU A 37 2.58 1.13 -10.08
C LEU A 37 3.81 0.81 -9.21
N GLY A 38 4.65 -0.14 -9.62
CA GLY A 38 5.84 -0.55 -8.88
C GLY A 38 5.54 -1.45 -7.69
N GLY A 39 4.39 -2.14 -7.70
CA GLY A 39 4.06 -3.14 -6.70
C GLY A 39 5.04 -4.31 -6.73
N LYS A 40 5.70 -4.58 -5.61
CA LYS A 40 6.63 -5.70 -5.43
C LYS A 40 6.08 -6.68 -4.42
N LYS A 41 6.04 -7.97 -4.76
CA LYS A 41 5.68 -9.03 -3.82
C LYS A 41 6.69 -9.07 -2.67
N LEU A 42 6.19 -9.20 -1.44
CA LEU A 42 7.05 -9.34 -0.27
C LEU A 42 7.59 -10.78 -0.18
N ARG A 43 8.91 -10.91 -0.05
CA ARG A 43 9.55 -12.21 0.15
C ARG A 43 9.17 -12.74 1.53
N GLY A 44 8.86 -14.03 1.66
CA GLY A 44 8.43 -14.63 2.92
C GLY A 44 6.96 -14.40 3.28
N TYR A 45 6.30 -13.39 2.73
CA TYR A 45 4.88 -13.11 2.97
C TYR A 45 4.04 -13.44 1.75
N ARG A 46 3.41 -14.62 1.78
CA ARG A 46 2.53 -15.06 0.70
C ARG A 46 1.43 -14.01 0.46
N LYS A 47 1.26 -13.66 -0.81
CA LYS A 47 0.20 -12.77 -1.32
C LYS A 47 0.25 -11.31 -0.84
N LEU A 48 1.31 -10.85 -0.17
CA LEU A 48 1.46 -9.42 0.13
C LEU A 48 2.26 -8.71 -0.97
N VAL A 49 1.81 -7.51 -1.31
CA VAL A 49 2.52 -6.60 -2.21
C VAL A 49 2.76 -5.27 -1.52
N ARG A 50 3.96 -4.75 -1.71
CA ARG A 50 4.39 -3.44 -1.26
C ARG A 50 4.50 -2.47 -2.43
N PHE A 51 4.04 -1.25 -2.19
CA PHE A 51 4.24 -0.10 -3.05
C PHE A 51 5.06 0.97 -2.32
N LYS A 52 5.85 1.72 -3.09
CA LYS A 52 6.58 2.88 -2.59
C LYS A 52 5.69 4.13 -2.73
N ILE A 53 5.30 4.75 -1.61
CA ILE A 53 4.59 6.04 -1.65
C ILE A 53 5.62 7.14 -1.93
N ASN A 54 6.70 7.21 -1.14
CA ASN A 54 7.87 8.06 -1.36
C ASN A 54 9.14 7.37 -0.80
N CYS A 55 10.26 8.09 -0.62
CA CYS A 55 11.47 7.52 -0.01
C CYS A 55 11.21 6.94 1.39
N GLY A 56 10.47 7.66 2.24
CA GLY A 56 10.23 7.32 3.65
C GLY A 56 8.99 6.49 3.95
N TYR A 57 8.08 6.25 2.99
CA TYR A 57 6.80 5.58 3.25
C TYR A 57 6.49 4.46 2.26
N ARG A 58 5.79 3.44 2.77
CA ARG A 58 5.35 2.25 2.06
C ARG A 58 3.85 2.04 2.24
N MET A 59 3.25 1.43 1.24
CA MET A 59 1.89 0.91 1.30
C MET A 59 1.94 -0.60 1.11
N VAL A 60 1.28 -1.36 1.97
CA VAL A 60 1.18 -2.82 1.89
C VAL A 60 -0.28 -3.23 1.81
N VAL A 61 -0.59 -4.17 0.92
CA VAL A 61 -1.94 -4.72 0.74
C VAL A 61 -1.83 -6.16 0.23
N SER A 62 -2.83 -6.98 0.53
CA SER A 62 -2.94 -8.32 -0.07
C SER A 62 -3.28 -8.22 -1.56
N ILE A 63 -2.66 -9.06 -2.39
CA ILE A 63 -2.95 -9.17 -3.83
C ILE A 63 -4.44 -9.44 -4.08
N GLU A 64 -5.05 -10.24 -3.21
CA GLU A 64 -6.47 -10.63 -3.32
C GLU A 64 -7.41 -9.49 -2.91
N GLN A 65 -6.86 -8.45 -2.27
CA GLN A 65 -7.60 -7.31 -1.75
C GLN A 65 -7.21 -6.00 -2.43
N LEU A 66 -6.54 -6.05 -3.59
CA LEU A 66 -6.14 -4.85 -4.32
C LEU A 66 -7.32 -3.94 -4.70
N THR A 67 -8.55 -4.46 -4.72
CA THR A 67 -9.77 -3.71 -5.03
C THR A 67 -10.53 -3.18 -3.83
N VAL A 68 -10.22 -3.66 -2.62
CA VAL A 68 -11.03 -3.41 -1.42
C VAL A 68 -10.22 -2.98 -0.20
N GLY A 69 -8.92 -3.26 -0.15
CA GLY A 69 -8.06 -3.03 1.00
C GLY A 69 -8.25 -4.08 2.12
N PRO A 70 -7.68 -3.85 3.31
CA PRO A 70 -7.10 -2.59 3.78
C PRO A 70 -5.73 -2.27 3.17
N TYR A 71 -5.43 -0.98 3.01
CA TYR A 71 -4.12 -0.50 2.55
C TYR A 71 -3.33 0.03 3.74
N LEU A 72 -2.32 -0.72 4.17
CA LEU A 72 -1.49 -0.38 5.31
C LEU A 72 -0.42 0.62 4.88
N CYS A 73 -0.54 1.86 5.33
CA CYS A 73 0.46 2.90 5.06
C CYS A 73 1.33 3.10 6.29
N MET A 74 2.64 3.07 6.11
CA MET A 74 3.61 3.12 7.21
C MET A 74 4.94 3.69 6.75
N ALA A 75 5.72 4.20 7.70
CA ALA A 75 7.09 4.64 7.49
C ALA A 75 7.99 3.45 7.09
N HIS A 76 9.10 3.73 6.43
CA HIS A 76 10.05 2.72 5.96
C HIS A 76 10.57 1.88 7.13
N ASP A 77 10.93 2.53 8.24
CA ASP A 77 11.48 1.85 9.41
C ASP A 77 10.44 0.94 10.09
N THR A 78 9.17 1.36 10.12
CA THR A 78 8.06 0.52 10.59
C THR A 78 7.80 -0.65 9.64
N PHE A 79 7.94 -0.44 8.33
CA PHE A 79 7.87 -1.50 7.33
C PHE A 79 8.99 -2.53 7.53
N ASP A 80 10.25 -2.09 7.66
CA ASP A 80 11.40 -2.99 7.81
C ASP A 80 11.32 -3.80 9.11
N ARG A 81 10.89 -3.18 10.23
CA ARG A 81 10.66 -3.92 11.49
C ARG A 81 9.58 -5.00 11.38
N ARG A 82 8.61 -4.85 10.46
CA ARG A 82 7.48 -5.78 10.31
C ARG A 82 7.69 -6.85 9.24
N TYR A 83 8.39 -6.50 8.16
CA TYR A 83 8.44 -7.28 6.93
C TYR A 83 9.85 -7.42 6.33
N GLY A 84 10.86 -6.81 6.95
CA GLY A 84 12.27 -6.88 6.56
C GLY A 84 12.92 -8.20 6.95
#